data_AF-A0A1F8F5M6-F1
#
_entry.id   AF-A0A1F8F5M6-F1
#
_cell.length_a   1.000
_cell.length_b   1.000
_cell.length_c   1.000
_cell.angle_alpha   90.00
_cell.angle_beta   90.00
_cell.angle_gamma   90.00
#
_symmetry.space_group_name_H-M   'P 1'
#
loop_
_entity.id
_entity.type
_entity.pdbx_description
1 polymer ?
#
loop_
_entity_poly.entity_id
_entity_poly.type
_entity_poly.pdbx_seq_one_letter_code
_entity_poly.pdbx_strand_id
1 'polypeptide(L)'
;MTRDKKLEMFETLGTISWFLLDGSWMLQWPIAVGVLICPAIFFNFMTFFYIERHSGSVLAVMAVNSWLLMNIFWAVADIYHMSISMAYAKLMFWSGLGFLLTGLAIHRDYKQYVFLVFYRFRRLRISKNGIKDKVQ
;
A
#
# COMPACT_ATOMS: atom_id res chain seq x y z
N MET A 1 5.52 15.30 -17.24
CA MET A 1 4.47 14.58 -16.49
C MET A 1 4.33 15.21 -15.11
N THR A 2 3.14 15.64 -14.72
CA THR A 2 2.88 16.28 -13.41
C THR A 2 3.08 15.30 -12.25
N ARG A 3 3.35 15.82 -11.04
CA ARG A 3 3.58 15.00 -9.83
C ARG A 3 2.43 14.02 -9.58
N ASP A 4 1.20 14.47 -9.76
CA ASP A 4 -0.01 13.65 -9.58
C ASP A 4 -0.08 12.49 -10.56
N LYS A 5 0.27 12.72 -11.83
CA LYS A 5 0.30 11.65 -12.85
C LYS A 5 1.37 10.61 -12.52
N LYS A 6 2.52 11.02 -11.97
CA LYS A 6 3.57 10.08 -11.54
C LYS A 6 3.10 9.24 -10.36
N LEU A 7 2.48 9.86 -9.36
CA LEU A 7 1.89 9.15 -8.23
C LEU A 7 0.86 8.12 -8.70
N GLU A 8 -0.08 8.52 -9.56
CA GLU A 8 -1.09 7.61 -10.13
C GLU A 8 -0.47 6.41 -10.85
N MET A 9 0.56 6.65 -11.66
CA MET A 9 1.26 5.59 -12.36
C MET A 9 1.93 4.62 -11.39
N PHE A 10 2.63 5.12 -10.36
CA PHE A 10 3.27 4.27 -9.34
C PHE A 10 2.26 3.51 -8.46
N GLU A 11 1.13 4.13 -8.11
CA GLU A 11 0.03 3.47 -7.40
C GLU A 11 -0.59 2.35 -8.25
N THR A 12 -0.79 2.59 -9.55
CA THR A 12 -1.32 1.60 -10.49
C THR A 12 -0.36 0.44 -10.68
N LEU A 13 0.91 0.71 -10.98
CA LEU A 13 1.94 -0.32 -11.13
C LEU A 13 2.13 -1.10 -9.84
N GLY A 14 2.14 -0.41 -8.69
CA GLY A 14 2.21 -1.06 -7.38
C GLY A 14 1.02 -1.98 -7.11
N THR A 15 -0.18 -1.61 -7.55
CA THR A 15 -1.39 -2.44 -7.43
C THR A 15 -1.34 -3.66 -8.34
N ILE A 16 -0.87 -3.51 -9.58
CA ILE A 16 -0.67 -4.63 -10.52
C ILE A 16 0.38 -5.60 -9.97
N SER A 17 1.53 -5.10 -9.52
CA SER A 17 2.58 -5.92 -8.91
C SER A 17 2.06 -6.63 -7.66
N TRP A 18 1.27 -5.95 -6.84
CA TRP A 18 0.63 -6.54 -5.66
C TRP A 18 -0.31 -7.69 -6.04
N PHE A 19 -1.19 -7.46 -7.01
CA PHE A 19 -2.16 -8.46 -7.48
C PHE A 19 -1.46 -9.70 -8.05
N LEU A 20 -0.40 -9.51 -8.83
CA LEU A 20 0.40 -10.61 -9.37
C LEU A 20 1.13 -11.39 -8.26
N LEU A 21 1.67 -10.68 -7.25
CA LEU A 21 2.32 -11.30 -6.10
C LEU A 21 1.33 -12.17 -5.32
N ASP A 22 0.15 -11.62 -5.02
CA ASP A 22 -0.90 -12.30 -4.26
C ASP A 22 -1.44 -13.52 -5.01
N GLY A 23 -1.66 -13.39 -6.32
CA GLY A 23 -2.03 -14.52 -7.18
C GLY A 23 -0.93 -15.60 -7.25
N SER A 24 0.34 -15.20 -7.36
CA SER A 24 1.47 -16.15 -7.36
C SER A 24 1.61 -16.86 -6.02
N TRP A 25 1.32 -16.15 -4.92
CA TRP A 25 1.29 -16.73 -3.58
C TRP A 25 0.16 -17.74 -3.42
N MET A 26 -1.06 -17.40 -3.84
CA MET A 26 -2.21 -18.33 -3.84
C MET A 26 -1.96 -19.58 -4.68
N LEU A 27 -1.28 -19.45 -5.82
CA LEU A 27 -0.90 -20.58 -6.68
C LEU A 27 0.33 -21.36 -6.17
N GLN A 28 0.91 -20.95 -5.04
CA GLN A 28 2.09 -21.58 -4.43
C GLN A 28 3.29 -21.62 -5.39
N TRP A 29 3.54 -20.52 -6.11
CA TRP A 29 4.66 -20.39 -7.04
C TRP A 29 5.83 -19.64 -6.40
N PRO A 30 6.79 -20.34 -5.75
CA PRO A 30 7.84 -19.70 -4.95
C PRO A 30 8.71 -18.74 -5.77
N ILE A 31 9.14 -19.16 -6.96
CA ILE A 31 10.02 -18.34 -7.81
C ILE A 31 9.32 -17.04 -8.23
N ALA A 32 8.04 -17.13 -8.63
CA ALA A 32 7.26 -15.96 -9.02
C ALA A 32 7.09 -14.99 -7.83
N VAL A 33 6.80 -15.52 -6.64
CA VAL A 33 6.73 -14.71 -5.42
C VAL A 33 8.05 -14.00 -5.13
N GLY A 34 9.18 -14.73 -5.16
CA GLY A 34 10.50 -14.15 -4.94
C GLY A 34 10.82 -13.00 -5.91
N VAL A 35 10.50 -13.15 -7.19
CA VAL A 35 10.73 -12.11 -8.22
C VAL A 35 9.79 -10.91 -8.05
N LEU A 36 8.52 -11.15 -7.72
CA LEU A 36 7.49 -10.11 -7.64
C LEU A 36 7.54 -9.26 -6.37
N ILE A 37 8.24 -9.72 -5.31
CA ILE A 37 8.48 -8.92 -4.10
C ILE A 37 9.23 -7.62 -4.43
N CYS A 38 10.28 -7.69 -5.24
CA CYS A 38 11.10 -6.53 -5.60
C CYS A 38 10.29 -5.39 -6.26
N PRO A 39 9.54 -5.62 -7.35
CA PRO A 39 8.72 -4.56 -7.96
C PRO A 39 7.58 -4.12 -7.03
N ALA A 40 6.99 -5.03 -6.25
CA ALA A 40 5.95 -4.68 -5.28
C ALA A 40 6.47 -3.69 -4.24
N ILE A 41 7.64 -3.95 -3.63
CA ILE A 41 8.27 -3.02 -2.68
C ILE A 41 8.68 -1.73 -3.38
N PHE A 42 9.32 -1.83 -4.54
CA PHE A 42 9.84 -0.67 -5.26
C PHE A 42 8.74 0.34 -5.61
N PHE A 43 7.67 -0.09 -6.29
CA PHE A 43 6.59 0.81 -6.69
C PHE A 43 5.84 1.39 -5.49
N ASN A 44 5.71 0.61 -4.41
CA ASN A 44 5.12 1.09 -3.17
C ASN A 44 5.96 2.15 -2.49
N PHE A 45 7.26 1.92 -2.38
CA PHE A 45 8.17 2.87 -1.78
C PHE A 45 8.28 4.14 -2.61
N MET A 46 8.17 4.05 -3.94
CA MET A 46 8.12 5.21 -4.82
C MET A 46 6.96 6.16 -4.49
N THR A 47 5.82 5.67 -3.99
CA THR A 47 4.68 6.54 -3.61
C THR A 47 5.03 7.54 -2.51
N PHE A 48 5.96 7.22 -1.61
CA PHE A 48 6.43 8.14 -0.57
C PHE A 48 7.12 9.39 -1.13
N PHE A 49 7.75 9.30 -2.30
CA PHE A 49 8.44 10.45 -2.89
C PHE A 49 7.50 11.45 -3.55
N TYR A 50 6.27 11.02 -3.88
CA TYR A 50 5.31 11.82 -4.63
C TYR A 50 4.09 12.25 -3.80
N ILE A 51 3.98 11.79 -2.55
CA ILE A 51 2.90 12.19 -1.65
C ILE A 51 3.08 13.62 -1.12
N GLU A 52 1.95 14.28 -0.85
CA GLU A 52 1.93 15.52 -0.08
C GLU A 52 2.40 15.29 1.36
N ARG A 53 3.27 16.17 1.88
CA ARG A 53 3.89 16.07 3.22
C ARG A 53 2.97 16.51 4.37
N HIS A 54 1.71 16.13 4.22
CA HIS A 54 0.70 15.88 5.22
C HIS A 54 1.03 15.02 6.44
N SER A 55 0.92 15.46 7.69
CA SER A 55 1.02 14.49 8.80
C SER A 55 0.00 13.33 8.67
N GLY A 56 -1.23 13.62 8.23
CA GLY A 56 -2.25 12.59 7.97
C GLY A 56 -1.93 11.67 6.78
N SER A 57 -1.47 12.24 5.66
CA SER A 57 -1.08 11.45 4.48
C SER A 57 0.14 10.59 4.71
N VAL A 58 1.14 11.10 5.43
CA VAL A 58 2.35 10.34 5.77
C VAL A 58 1.99 9.15 6.66
N LEU A 59 1.18 9.36 7.70
CA LEU A 59 0.72 8.27 8.58
C LEU A 59 -0.10 7.23 7.82
N ALA A 60 -1.00 7.66 6.92
CA ALA A 60 -1.77 6.75 6.09
C ALA A 60 -0.90 5.93 5.14
N VAL A 61 0.14 6.53 4.53
CA VAL A 61 1.07 5.79 3.67
C VAL A 61 1.99 4.87 4.46
N MET A 62 2.43 5.28 5.64
CA MET A 62 3.17 4.39 6.54
C MET A 62 2.34 3.17 6.94
N ALA A 63 1.07 3.37 7.30
CA ALA A 63 0.14 2.26 7.59
C ALA A 63 0.00 1.31 6.39
N VAL A 64 -0.20 1.84 5.18
CA VAL A 64 -0.34 1.03 3.96
C VAL A 64 0.97 0.28 3.63
N ASN A 65 2.13 0.89 3.83
CA ASN A 65 3.42 0.23 3.60
C ASN A 65 3.71 -0.85 4.65
N SER A 66 3.40 -0.60 5.92
CA SER A 66 3.48 -1.62 6.97
C SER A 66 2.57 -2.80 6.67
N TRP A 67 1.33 -2.57 6.22
CA TRP A 67 0.42 -3.63 5.80
C TRP A 67 0.97 -4.42 4.60
N LEU A 68 1.56 -3.73 3.62
CA LEU A 68 2.15 -4.37 2.46
C LEU A 68 3.36 -5.24 2.82
N LEU A 69 4.27 -4.71 3.64
CA LEU A 69 5.43 -5.46 4.14
C LEU A 69 5.00 -6.65 4.99
N MET A 70 3.98 -6.49 5.84
CA MET A 70 3.37 -7.59 6.59
C MET A 70 2.95 -8.72 5.65
N ASN A 71 2.20 -8.43 4.59
CA ASN A 71 1.74 -9.44 3.64
C ASN A 71 2.89 -10.08 2.87
N ILE A 72 3.94 -9.32 2.51
CA ILE A 72 5.14 -9.89 1.86
C ILE A 72 5.82 -10.89 2.81
N PHE A 73 6.08 -10.47 4.05
CA PHE A 73 6.71 -11.34 5.04
C PHE A 73 5.85 -12.56 5.36
N TRP A 74 4.52 -12.40 5.35
CA TRP A 74 3.59 -13.51 5.53
C TRP A 74 3.64 -14.48 4.35
N ALA A 75 3.56 -14.01 3.11
CA ALA A 75 3.65 -14.85 1.92
C ALA A 75 4.98 -15.62 1.86
N VAL A 76 6.10 -14.96 2.23
CA VAL A 76 7.41 -15.60 2.33
C VAL A 76 7.44 -16.64 3.44
N ALA A 77 6.88 -16.34 4.62
CA ALA A 77 6.82 -17.28 5.73
C ALA A 77 6.02 -18.53 5.38
N ASP A 78 4.92 -18.36 4.64
CA ASP A 78 4.03 -19.42 4.23
C ASP A 78 4.67 -20.33 3.17
N ILE A 79 5.17 -19.76 2.07
CA ILE A 79 5.75 -20.51 0.95
C ILE A 79 7.09 -21.17 1.29
N TYR A 80 7.98 -20.45 2.00
CA TYR A 80 9.32 -20.94 2.29
C TYR A 80 9.42 -21.56 3.69
N HIS A 81 8.30 -21.65 4.42
CA HIS A 81 8.24 -22.16 5.80
C HIS A 81 9.22 -21.46 6.76
N MET A 82 9.51 -20.19 6.51
CA MET A 82 10.47 -19.40 7.31
C MET A 82 9.76 -18.75 8.50
N SER A 83 9.95 -19.32 9.68
CA SER A 83 9.37 -18.83 10.94
C SER A 83 9.85 -17.43 11.35
N ILE A 84 11.08 -17.04 10.95
CA ILE A 84 11.61 -15.68 11.16
C ILE A 84 10.77 -14.65 10.38
N SER A 85 10.37 -14.97 9.15
CA SER A 85 9.55 -14.07 8.31
C SER A 85 8.18 -13.81 8.95
N MET A 86 7.58 -14.82 9.60
CA MET A 86 6.33 -14.65 10.34
C MET A 86 6.47 -13.67 11.52
N ALA A 87 7.62 -13.65 12.20
CA ALA A 87 7.87 -12.68 13.27
C ALA A 87 7.91 -11.24 12.71
N TYR A 88 8.58 -11.02 11.58
CA TYR A 88 8.58 -9.72 10.90
C TYR A 88 7.18 -9.32 10.41
N ALA A 89 6.38 -10.26 9.90
CA ALA A 89 5.00 -9.98 9.53
C ALA A 89 4.19 -9.43 10.72
N LYS A 90 4.29 -10.08 11.89
CA LYS A 90 3.61 -9.63 13.12
C LYS A 90 4.09 -8.25 13.57
N LEU A 91 5.40 -7.98 13.52
CA LEU A 91 5.93 -6.66 13.85
C LEU A 91 5.39 -5.57 12.90
N MET A 92 5.33 -5.88 11.60
CA MET A 92 4.79 -4.97 10.60
C MET A 92 3.29 -4.73 10.81
N PHE A 93 2.52 -5.75 11.15
CA PHE A 93 1.11 -5.61 11.53
C PHE A 93 0.94 -4.60 12.68
N TRP A 94 1.68 -4.77 13.78
CA TRP A 94 1.58 -3.88 14.93
C TRP A 94 2.02 -2.45 14.62
N SER A 95 3.07 -2.28 13.81
CA SER A 95 3.49 -0.94 13.36
C SER A 95 2.41 -0.25 12.51
N GLY A 96 1.80 -0.99 11.56
CA GLY A 96 0.72 -0.48 10.72
C GLY A 96 -0.50 -0.07 11.54
N LEU A 97 -0.88 -0.91 12.51
CA LEU A 97 -1.95 -0.59 13.46
C LEU A 97 -1.62 0.65 14.28
N GLY A 98 -0.37 0.77 14.77
CA GLY A 98 0.10 1.94 15.49
C GLY A 98 -0.04 3.24 14.69
N PHE A 99 0.33 3.22 13.40
CA PHE A 99 0.17 4.37 12.51
C PHE A 99 -1.30 4.74 12.27
N LEU A 100 -2.18 3.76 12.12
CA LEU A 100 -3.63 4.00 11.97
C LEU A 100 -4.23 4.63 13.22
N LEU A 101 -3.94 4.06 14.39
CA LEU A 101 -4.45 4.58 15.68
C LEU A 101 -3.90 5.97 15.96
N THR A 102 -2.62 6.20 15.69
CA THR A 102 -1.99 7.53 15.85
C THR A 102 -2.62 8.56 14.92
N GLY A 103 -2.89 8.19 13.66
CA GLY A 103 -3.56 9.08 12.72
C GLY A 103 -5.00 9.40 13.11
N LEU A 104 -5.74 8.43 13.66
CA LEU A 104 -7.08 8.67 14.22
C LEU A 104 -7.05 9.56 15.45
N ALA A 105 -6.04 9.42 16.32
CA ALA A 105 -5.92 10.20 17.55
C ALA A 105 -5.50 11.66 17.30
N ILE A 106 -4.65 11.90 16.29
CA ILE A 106 -4.13 13.24 15.98
C ILE A 106 -5.13 14.06 15.15
N HIS A 107 -5.87 13.44 14.23
CA HIS A 107 -6.76 14.17 13.32
C HIS A 107 -8.15 14.37 13.91
N ARG A 108 -8.47 15.63 14.23
CA ARG A 108 -9.77 16.06 14.77
C ARG A 108 -10.95 15.74 13.84
N ASP A 109 -10.69 15.64 12.53
CA ASP A 109 -11.67 15.28 11.51
C ASP A 109 -11.48 13.82 11.05
N TYR A 110 -11.89 12.88 11.91
CA TYR A 110 -11.70 11.44 11.73
C TYR A 110 -12.27 10.92 10.40
N LYS A 111 -13.35 11.53 9.88
CA LYS A 111 -13.98 11.13 8.62
C LYS A 111 -13.04 11.33 7.44
N GLN A 112 -12.33 12.46 7.40
CA GLN A 112 -11.36 12.75 6.34
C GLN A 112 -10.17 11.80 6.40
N TYR A 113 -9.65 11.53 7.61
CA TYR A 113 -8.54 10.59 7.78
C TYR A 113 -8.91 9.17 7.37
N VAL A 114 -10.06 8.67 7.84
CA VAL A 114 -10.59 7.35 7.45
C VAL A 114 -10.79 7.27 5.94
N PHE A 115 -11.39 8.30 5.32
CA PHE A 115 -11.53 8.36 3.87
C PHE A 115 -10.18 8.29 3.17
N LEU A 116 -9.16 9.01 3.65
CA LEU A 116 -7.82 9.03 3.07
C LEU A 116 -7.11 7.68 3.21
N VAL A 117 -7.27 7.00 4.34
CA VAL A 117 -6.80 5.63 4.58
C VAL A 117 -7.48 4.67 3.61
N PHE A 118 -8.82 4.64 3.56
CA PHE A 118 -9.57 3.75 2.67
C PHE A 118 -9.28 4.02 1.20
N TYR A 119 -9.14 5.30 0.82
CA TYR A 119 -8.75 5.70 -0.52
C TYR A 119 -7.39 5.11 -0.90
N ARG A 120 -6.42 5.12 0.02
CA ARG A 120 -5.08 4.54 -0.21
C ARG A 120 -5.03 3.02 -0.11
N PHE A 121 -5.88 2.40 0.69
CA PHE A 121 -6.03 0.94 0.71
C PHE A 121 -6.69 0.43 -0.56
N ARG A 122 -7.71 1.14 -1.07
CA ARG A 122 -8.48 0.74 -2.25
C ARG A 122 -7.81 1.08 -3.59
N ARG A 123 -6.71 1.85 -3.60
CA ARG A 123 -5.79 2.16 -4.73
C ARG A 123 -6.42 2.34 -6.12
N LEU A 124 -7.67 2.76 -6.20
CA LEU A 124 -8.36 3.03 -7.45
C LEU A 124 -8.75 4.50 -7.45
N ARG A 125 -7.87 5.33 -8.00
CA ARG A 125 -8.18 6.70 -8.36
C ARG A 125 -8.96 6.65 -9.67
N ILE A 126 -10.28 6.77 -9.61
CA ILE A 126 -11.05 7.15 -10.81
C ILE A 126 -10.59 8.57 -11.16
N SER A 127 -9.98 8.71 -12.33
CA SER A 127 -9.49 10.00 -12.82
C SER A 127 -10.58 11.06 -12.73
N LYS A 128 -10.32 12.15 -12.00
CA LYS A 128 -11.25 13.29 -11.82
C LYS A 128 -11.59 14.00 -13.14
N ASN A 129 -10.95 13.65 -14.25
CA ASN A 129 -11.22 14.25 -15.55
C ASN A 129 -12.51 13.73 -16.22
N GLY A 130 -13.11 12.62 -15.75
CA GLY A 130 -14.34 12.08 -16.36
C GLY A 130 -15.66 12.68 -15.84
N ILE A 131 -15.63 13.53 -14.81
CA ILE A 131 -16.86 14.09 -14.19
C ILE A 131 -17.12 15.54 -14.61
N LYS A 132 -16.11 16.26 -15.12
CA LYS A 132 -16.31 17.63 -15.62
C LYS A 132 -17.00 17.70 -16.99
N ASP A 133 -16.99 16.62 -17.76
CA ASP A 133 -17.58 16.60 -19.11
C ASP A 133 -19.04 16.11 -19.15
N LYS A 134 -19.67 15.88 -17.99
CA LYS A 134 -21.10 15.50 -17.90
C LYS A 134 -21.98 16.55 -17.24
N VAL A 135 -21.44 17.73 -16.96
CA VAL A 135 -22.19 18.90 -16.50
C VAL A 135 -21.81 20.07 -17.40
N GLN A 136 -22.24 19.98 -18.66
CA GLN A 136 -22.51 21.13 -19.52
C GLN A 136 -24.00 21.11 -19.86
#